data_AF-A0A1C7NA49-F1
#
_entry.id   AF-A0A1C7NA49-F1
#
_cell.length_a   1.000
_cell.length_b   1.000
_cell.length_c   1.000
_cell.angle_alpha   90.00
_cell.angle_beta   90.00
_cell.angle_gamma   90.00
#
_symmetry.space_group_name_H-M   'P 1'
#
loop_
_entity.id
_entity.type
_entity.pdbx_description
1 polymer ?
#
loop_
_entity_poly.entity_id
_entity_poly.type
_entity_poly.pdbx_seq_one_letter_code
_entity_poly.pdbx_strand_id
1 'polypeptide(L)'
;MSFAIKRATPALRQVCRNGLAQSIKYPIIKSTSIYAATRYNSTTNQPEGSKYSLTTKKIVYGLARVMGYYSTGSTAIKASHSLYKTCAEQMELNKDFYIKECNLPDNFQSWFSITQLHVWMLMVHLRAEGHGKLYIQELVNRFFEDAEARIRDHGITQQKVINSYIKDLLAQFHGSVVAYDEGMCKDDPVLAAALWRNLFAISSNDATDLALVVQYIRRELQALEKYGGDHLNAGNVQFQKPDHVLQ
;
A
#
# COMPACT_ATOMS: atom_id res chain seq x y z
N MET A 1 0.84 -8.44 -29.10
CA MET A 1 -0.61 -8.40 -28.78
C MET A 1 -0.84 -7.29 -27.75
N SER A 2 -1.35 -6.13 -28.18
CA SER A 2 -1.64 -4.99 -27.30
C SER A 2 -2.91 -5.27 -26.50
N PHE A 3 -2.73 -5.62 -25.22
CA PHE A 3 -3.81 -6.06 -24.31
C PHE A 3 -4.12 -5.07 -23.19
N ALA A 4 -3.31 -4.03 -23.00
CA ALA A 4 -3.24 -3.34 -21.71
C ALA A 4 -4.34 -2.30 -21.45
N ILE A 5 -5.01 -1.75 -22.47
CA ILE A 5 -6.01 -0.68 -22.26
C ILE A 5 -7.45 -1.14 -22.56
N LYS A 6 -7.65 -2.11 -23.46
CA LYS A 6 -9.01 -2.54 -23.85
C LYS A 6 -9.76 -3.27 -22.74
N ARG A 7 -9.07 -3.89 -21.78
CA ARG A 7 -9.67 -4.53 -20.59
C ARG A 7 -9.63 -3.65 -19.32
N ALA A 8 -8.98 -2.49 -19.36
CA ALA A 8 -9.00 -1.57 -18.22
C ALA A 8 -10.45 -1.13 -17.97
N THR A 9 -10.90 -1.32 -16.74
CA THR A 9 -12.22 -0.95 -16.24
C THR A 9 -12.40 0.59 -16.26
N PRO A 10 -13.64 1.10 -16.20
CA PRO A 10 -13.88 2.54 -16.18
C PRO A 10 -13.14 3.27 -15.06
N ALA A 11 -12.94 2.62 -13.91
CA ALA A 11 -12.23 3.16 -12.75
C ALA A 11 -10.73 3.32 -13.03
N LEU A 12 -10.04 2.28 -13.52
CA LEU A 12 -8.62 2.38 -13.90
C LEU A 12 -8.40 3.36 -15.05
N ARG A 13 -9.34 3.44 -16.01
CA ARG A 13 -9.31 4.47 -17.05
C ARG A 13 -9.45 5.88 -16.48
N GLN A 14 -10.28 6.05 -15.46
CA GLN A 14 -10.42 7.33 -14.76
C GLN A 14 -9.15 7.71 -14.01
N VAL A 15 -8.51 6.75 -13.34
CA VAL A 15 -7.20 6.97 -12.71
C VAL A 15 -6.15 7.33 -13.75
N CYS A 16 -6.09 6.65 -14.89
CA CYS A 16 -5.18 6.99 -15.98
C CYS A 16 -5.45 8.38 -16.59
N ARG A 17 -6.72 8.80 -16.71
CA ARG A 17 -7.08 10.15 -17.18
C ARG A 17 -6.73 11.23 -16.16
N ASN A 18 -6.84 10.93 -14.87
CA ASN A 18 -6.53 11.85 -13.78
C ASN A 18 -5.06 11.76 -13.31
N GLY A 19 -4.28 10.80 -13.83
CA GLY A 19 -3.10 10.24 -13.20
C GLY A 19 -1.81 10.39 -14.00
N LEU A 20 -1.25 11.58 -13.91
CA LEU A 20 0.20 11.88 -13.76
C LEU A 20 0.36 13.06 -12.77
N ALA A 21 -0.64 13.94 -12.69
CA ALA A 21 -0.63 15.16 -11.87
C ALA A 21 -0.88 14.95 -10.35
N GLN A 22 -1.48 13.83 -9.93
CA GLN A 22 -1.78 13.57 -8.51
C GLN A 22 -0.68 12.80 -7.76
N SER A 23 0.17 12.05 -8.47
CA SER A 23 1.21 11.18 -7.90
C SER A 23 2.29 11.92 -7.09
N ILE A 24 2.39 13.25 -7.23
CA ILE A 24 3.49 14.07 -6.72
C ILE A 24 3.06 14.93 -5.50
N LYS A 25 1.78 14.92 -5.11
CA LYS A 25 1.21 15.89 -4.15
C LYS A 25 0.92 15.35 -2.75
N TYR A 26 1.46 14.19 -2.37
CA TYR A 26 1.32 13.67 -1.01
C TYR A 26 2.56 14.06 -0.19
N PRO A 27 2.55 15.22 0.50
CA PRO A 27 3.67 15.59 1.34
C PRO A 27 3.81 14.55 2.45
N ILE A 28 4.95 13.88 2.55
CA ILE A 28 5.27 13.16 3.79
C ILE A 28 5.32 14.21 4.89
N ILE A 29 4.42 14.10 5.86
CA ILE A 29 4.52 14.89 7.08
C ILE A 29 5.82 14.43 7.72
N LYS A 30 6.87 15.27 7.67
CA LYS A 30 8.08 15.05 8.45
C LYS A 30 7.61 14.86 9.88
N SER A 31 7.80 13.66 10.41
CA SER A 31 7.51 13.34 11.80
C SER A 31 8.37 14.25 12.69
N THR A 32 7.85 15.44 13.01
CA THR A 32 8.07 16.00 14.33
C THR A 32 7.22 15.12 15.22
N SER A 33 7.88 14.28 16.02
CA SER A 33 7.40 13.66 17.26
C SER A 33 6.04 14.19 17.78
N ILE A 34 4.91 13.79 17.17
CA ILE A 34 3.57 14.02 17.70
C ILE A 34 2.62 12.89 17.25
N TYR A 35 3.06 11.66 17.42
CA TYR A 35 2.11 10.59 17.68
C TYR A 35 2.60 9.94 18.96
N ALA A 36 1.94 10.27 20.08
CA ALA A 36 2.01 9.44 21.26
C ALA A 36 1.68 8.02 20.78
N ALA A 37 2.68 7.15 20.77
CA ALA A 37 2.53 5.75 20.44
C ALA A 37 1.52 5.17 21.43
N THR A 38 0.25 5.22 21.06
CA THR A 38 -0.76 4.38 21.69
C THR A 38 -0.40 3.01 21.18
N ARG A 39 0.45 2.28 21.91
CA ARG A 39 0.67 0.85 21.66
C ARG A 39 -0.72 0.22 21.57
N TYR A 40 -1.12 -0.15 20.37
CA TYR A 40 -2.31 -0.97 20.18
C TYR A 40 -1.93 -2.37 20.64
N ASN A 41 -2.08 -2.62 21.94
CA ASN A 41 -2.09 -3.99 22.45
C ASN A 41 -3.38 -4.62 21.95
N SER A 42 -3.29 -5.40 20.89
CA SER A 42 -4.34 -6.26 20.36
C SER A 42 -4.60 -7.43 21.32
N THR A 43 -5.13 -7.18 22.52
CA THR A 43 -5.86 -8.21 23.25
C THR A 43 -7.31 -8.14 22.82
N THR A 44 -7.63 -8.76 21.68
CA THR A 44 -9.02 -9.01 21.28
C THR A 44 -9.59 -10.13 22.15
N ASN A 45 -9.83 -9.84 23.42
CA ASN A 45 -10.86 -10.57 24.16
C ASN A 45 -12.19 -10.01 23.67
N GLN A 46 -12.87 -10.77 22.81
CA GLN A 46 -14.28 -10.58 22.48
C GLN A 46 -15.07 -10.53 23.80
N PRO A 47 -15.74 -9.42 24.17
CA PRO A 47 -16.69 -9.47 25.26
C PRO A 47 -17.99 -10.06 24.71
N GLU A 48 -18.33 -11.25 25.18
CA GLU A 48 -19.64 -11.85 25.05
C GLU A 48 -20.75 -10.89 25.54
N GLY A 49 -21.88 -10.86 24.80
CA GLY A 49 -23.18 -10.39 25.29
C GLY A 49 -23.39 -8.88 25.38
N SER A 50 -24.11 -8.30 24.40
CA SER A 50 -24.56 -6.89 24.37
C SER A 50 -25.45 -6.51 25.57
N LYS A 51 -24.87 -5.87 26.59
CA LYS A 51 -25.52 -5.43 27.85
C LYS A 51 -26.20 -4.04 27.79
N TYR A 52 -26.30 -3.41 26.62
CA TYR A 52 -26.76 -2.01 26.49
C TYR A 52 -28.06 -1.87 25.70
N SER A 53 -28.98 -1.04 26.21
CA SER A 53 -30.25 -0.73 25.55
C SER A 53 -30.05 -0.01 24.21
N LEU A 54 -31.00 -0.18 23.29
CA LEU A 54 -30.98 0.44 21.95
C LEU A 54 -30.92 1.97 22.03
N THR A 55 -31.55 2.56 23.06
CA THR A 55 -31.59 4.01 23.29
C THR A 55 -30.22 4.54 23.72
N THR A 56 -29.53 3.82 24.60
CA THR A 56 -28.16 4.17 25.01
C THR A 56 -27.21 4.13 23.83
N LYS A 57 -27.33 3.12 22.94
CA LYS A 57 -26.54 3.05 21.70
C LYS A 57 -26.76 4.30 20.85
N LYS A 58 -28.01 4.72 20.61
CA LYS A 58 -28.31 5.92 19.81
C LYS A 58 -27.73 7.20 20.38
N ILE A 59 -27.82 7.40 21.71
CA ILE A 59 -27.24 8.58 22.38
C ILE A 59 -25.72 8.58 22.24
N VAL A 60 -25.08 7.44 22.49
CA VAL A 60 -23.62 7.30 22.37
C VAL A 60 -23.16 7.52 20.92
N TYR A 61 -23.84 6.94 19.93
CA TYR A 61 -23.53 7.17 18.51
C TYR A 61 -23.73 8.64 18.10
N GLY A 62 -24.78 9.30 18.60
CA GLY A 62 -25.02 10.72 18.38
C GLY A 62 -23.91 11.59 18.97
N LEU A 63 -23.54 11.35 20.23
CA LEU A 63 -22.46 12.07 20.91
C LEU A 63 -21.11 11.82 20.23
N ALA A 64 -20.81 10.58 19.83
CA ALA A 64 -19.59 10.22 19.11
C ALA A 64 -19.47 10.92 17.76
N ARG A 65 -20.59 11.08 17.03
CA ARG A 65 -20.61 11.84 15.76
C ARG A 65 -20.32 13.33 16.00
N VAL A 66 -20.94 13.93 17.02
CA VAL A 66 -20.70 15.34 17.40
C VAL A 66 -19.27 15.57 17.85
N MET A 67 -18.70 14.62 18.60
CA MET A 67 -17.31 14.66 19.10
C MET A 67 -16.26 14.29 18.02
N GLY A 68 -16.65 14.06 16.76
CA GLY A 68 -15.71 13.83 15.66
C GLY A 68 -15.13 12.41 15.55
N TYR A 69 -15.63 11.44 16.33
CA TYR A 69 -15.17 10.05 16.28
C TYR A 69 -15.47 9.32 14.95
N TYR A 70 -16.37 9.88 14.14
CA TYR A 70 -16.71 9.44 12.78
C TYR A 70 -16.29 10.45 11.70
N SER A 71 -15.34 11.33 12.00
CA SER A 71 -14.76 12.19 10.96
C SER A 71 -13.99 11.33 9.95
N THR A 72 -13.96 11.78 8.69
CA THR A 72 -13.24 11.08 7.61
C THR A 72 -11.76 10.87 7.93
N GLY A 73 -11.14 11.77 8.69
CA GLY A 73 -9.76 11.62 9.17
C GLY A 73 -9.62 10.50 10.20
N SER A 74 -10.50 10.43 11.20
CA SER A 74 -10.47 9.37 12.23
C SER A 74 -10.65 7.97 11.63
N THR A 75 -11.54 7.84 10.64
CA THR A 75 -11.73 6.56 9.93
C THR A 75 -10.53 6.21 9.06
N ALA A 76 -9.97 7.19 8.33
CA ALA A 76 -8.77 6.99 7.52
C ALA A 76 -7.57 6.50 8.36
N ILE A 77 -7.35 7.10 9.55
CA ILE A 77 -6.29 6.67 10.47
C ILE A 77 -6.47 5.19 10.85
N LYS A 78 -7.68 4.79 11.26
CA LYS A 78 -7.96 3.40 11.67
C LYS A 78 -7.82 2.42 10.51
N ALA A 79 -8.42 2.75 9.38
CA ALA A 79 -8.39 1.91 8.18
C ALA A 79 -6.97 1.75 7.64
N SER A 80 -6.17 2.82 7.63
CA SER A 80 -4.80 2.82 7.12
C SER A 80 -3.92 1.77 7.80
N HIS A 81 -4.11 1.51 9.10
CA HIS A 81 -3.35 0.50 9.82
C HIS A 81 -3.63 -0.90 9.30
N SER A 82 -4.91 -1.24 9.08
CA SER A 82 -5.30 -2.55 8.53
C SER A 82 -4.85 -2.70 7.08
N LEU A 83 -5.05 -1.66 6.26
CA LEU A 83 -4.63 -1.63 4.86
C LEU A 83 -3.11 -1.78 4.70
N TYR A 84 -2.34 -1.04 5.52
CA TYR A 84 -0.89 -1.11 5.53
C TYR A 84 -0.40 -2.49 5.97
N LYS A 85 -0.99 -3.04 7.04
CA LYS A 85 -0.64 -4.37 7.54
C LYS A 85 -0.75 -5.42 6.44
N THR A 86 -1.84 -5.43 5.67
CA THR A 86 -1.99 -6.35 4.54
C THR A 86 -0.87 -6.19 3.52
N CYS A 87 -0.39 -4.97 3.25
CA CYS A 87 0.73 -4.73 2.33
C CYS A 87 2.08 -5.20 2.89
N ALA A 88 2.33 -4.91 4.16
CA ALA A 88 3.61 -5.23 4.83
C ALA A 88 3.82 -6.75 4.96
N GLU A 89 2.74 -7.51 5.13
CA GLU A 89 2.78 -8.98 5.24
C GLU A 89 3.07 -9.69 3.92
N GLN A 90 2.92 -9.04 2.75
CA GLN A 90 3.03 -9.71 1.44
C GLN A 90 4.41 -10.29 1.16
N MET A 91 5.46 -9.64 1.66
CA MET A 91 6.83 -10.14 1.54
C MET A 91 6.99 -11.48 2.28
N GLU A 92 6.50 -11.58 3.51
CA GLU A 92 6.62 -12.79 4.33
C GLU A 92 5.68 -13.91 3.86
N LEU A 93 4.44 -13.56 3.49
CA LEU A 93 3.45 -14.54 3.03
C LEU A 93 3.83 -15.19 1.70
N ASN A 94 4.51 -14.45 0.82
CA ASN A 94 4.89 -14.91 -0.52
C ASN A 94 6.41 -14.95 -0.70
N LYS A 95 7.14 -15.20 0.39
CA LYS A 95 8.61 -15.18 0.40
C LYS A 95 9.21 -16.15 -0.59
N ASP A 96 8.61 -17.34 -0.75
CA ASP A 96 9.05 -18.34 -1.72
C ASP A 96 9.01 -17.81 -3.15
N PHE A 97 7.94 -17.11 -3.53
CA PHE A 97 7.81 -16.53 -4.86
C PHE A 97 8.84 -15.41 -5.09
N TYR A 98 8.93 -14.45 -4.17
CA TYR A 98 9.79 -13.28 -4.35
C TYR A 98 11.28 -13.60 -4.23
N ILE A 99 11.67 -14.45 -3.28
CA ILE A 99 13.09 -14.76 -3.03
C ILE A 99 13.57 -15.93 -3.90
N LYS A 100 12.80 -17.02 -4.03
CA LYS A 100 13.26 -18.22 -4.74
C LYS A 100 13.00 -18.16 -6.24
N GLU A 101 11.80 -17.78 -6.66
CA GLU A 101 11.44 -17.75 -8.09
C GLU A 101 11.93 -16.47 -8.74
N CYS A 102 11.64 -15.31 -8.15
CA CYS A 102 12.04 -14.00 -8.67
C CYS A 102 13.50 -13.62 -8.33
N ASN A 103 14.25 -14.50 -7.65
CA ASN A 103 15.66 -14.32 -7.32
C ASN A 103 15.99 -12.95 -6.68
N LEU A 104 15.08 -12.43 -5.85
CA LEU A 104 15.32 -11.21 -5.10
C LEU A 104 16.19 -11.51 -3.86
N PRO A 105 17.14 -10.64 -3.49
CA PRO A 105 17.93 -10.84 -2.29
C PRO A 105 17.05 -10.65 -1.04
N ASP A 106 17.21 -11.50 -0.02
CA ASP A 106 16.44 -11.39 1.23
C ASP A 106 17.01 -10.28 2.14
N ASN A 107 16.69 -9.03 1.82
CA ASN A 107 17.18 -7.85 2.55
C ASN A 107 16.14 -6.72 2.60
N PHE A 108 16.49 -5.66 3.34
CA PHE A 108 15.65 -4.47 3.51
C PHE A 108 15.19 -3.83 2.18
N GLN A 109 16.05 -3.80 1.17
CA GLN A 109 15.72 -3.18 -0.12
C GLN A 109 14.64 -3.98 -0.86
N SER A 110 14.71 -5.31 -0.83
CA SER A 110 13.67 -6.17 -1.43
C SER A 110 12.35 -6.04 -0.68
N TRP A 111 12.39 -6.04 0.66
CA TRP A 111 11.21 -5.75 1.48
C TRP A 111 10.59 -4.40 1.10
N PHE A 112 11.38 -3.32 1.05
CA PHE A 112 10.91 -1.99 0.69
C PHE A 112 10.27 -1.98 -0.72
N SER A 113 10.91 -2.63 -1.68
CA SER A 113 10.49 -2.67 -3.09
C SER A 113 9.18 -3.46 -3.29
N ILE A 114 8.99 -4.55 -2.56
CA ILE A 114 7.77 -5.37 -2.60
C ILE A 114 6.65 -4.66 -1.85
N THR A 115 6.91 -4.12 -0.65
CA THR A 115 5.88 -3.41 0.12
C THR A 115 5.43 -2.14 -0.59
N GLN A 116 6.34 -1.35 -1.19
CA GLN A 116 5.93 -0.17 -1.98
C GLN A 116 5.06 -0.53 -3.17
N LEU A 117 5.27 -1.69 -3.80
CA LEU A 117 4.48 -2.14 -4.94
C LEU A 117 3.02 -2.39 -4.53
N HIS A 118 2.80 -3.04 -3.39
CA HIS A 118 1.46 -3.28 -2.85
C HIS A 118 0.80 -1.99 -2.35
N VAL A 119 1.57 -1.12 -1.70
CA VAL A 119 1.11 0.23 -1.33
C VAL A 119 0.69 1.00 -2.58
N TRP A 120 1.44 0.93 -3.67
CA TRP A 120 1.09 1.56 -4.94
C TRP A 120 -0.22 1.03 -5.52
N MET A 121 -0.44 -0.29 -5.54
CA MET A 121 -1.69 -0.88 -6.00
C MET A 121 -2.89 -0.39 -5.18
N LEU A 122 -2.77 -0.29 -3.85
CA LEU A 122 -3.81 0.33 -3.02
C LEU A 122 -4.00 1.82 -3.32
N MET A 123 -2.93 2.58 -3.53
CA MET A 123 -3.02 3.99 -3.89
C MET A 123 -3.76 4.20 -5.21
N VAL A 124 -3.54 3.35 -6.22
CA VAL A 124 -4.30 3.37 -7.49
C VAL A 124 -5.79 3.26 -7.20
N HIS A 125 -6.20 2.28 -6.39
CA HIS A 125 -7.60 2.05 -6.07
C HIS A 125 -8.20 3.20 -5.23
N LEU A 126 -7.50 3.63 -4.18
CA LEU A 126 -7.93 4.75 -3.33
C LEU A 126 -8.07 6.07 -4.10
N ARG A 127 -7.30 6.30 -5.18
CA ARG A 127 -7.44 7.52 -6.01
C ARG A 127 -8.78 7.61 -6.73
N ALA A 128 -9.48 6.48 -6.94
CA ALA A 128 -10.81 6.46 -7.52
C ALA A 128 -11.91 6.89 -6.51
N GLU A 129 -11.60 6.90 -5.20
CA GLU A 129 -12.54 7.19 -4.13
C GLU A 129 -12.55 8.69 -3.75
N GLY A 130 -13.74 9.23 -3.45
CA GLY A 130 -13.92 10.67 -3.17
C GLY A 130 -13.14 11.21 -1.96
N HIS A 131 -12.88 10.38 -0.96
CA HIS A 131 -12.07 10.73 0.23
C HIS A 131 -10.67 10.09 0.22
N GLY A 132 -10.25 9.50 -0.91
CA GLY A 132 -9.03 8.69 -1.01
C GLY A 132 -7.74 9.42 -0.65
N LYS A 133 -7.68 10.75 -0.82
CA LYS A 133 -6.47 11.54 -0.52
C LYS A 133 -6.03 11.39 0.94
N LEU A 134 -6.97 11.39 1.90
CA LEU A 134 -6.65 11.24 3.32
C LEU A 134 -6.16 9.82 3.61
N TYR A 135 -6.79 8.81 3.02
CA TYR A 135 -6.39 7.41 3.19
C TYR A 135 -4.99 7.15 2.61
N ILE A 136 -4.69 7.69 1.43
CA ILE A 136 -3.38 7.57 0.79
C ILE A 136 -2.31 8.25 1.66
N GLN A 137 -2.60 9.43 2.21
CA GLN A 137 -1.68 10.14 3.09
C GLN A 137 -1.33 9.30 4.33
N GLU A 138 -2.33 8.78 5.03
CA GLU A 138 -2.12 7.94 6.21
C GLU A 138 -1.42 6.63 5.85
N LEU A 139 -1.78 6.00 4.73
CA LEU A 139 -1.14 4.76 4.25
C LEU A 139 0.36 4.96 3.99
N VAL A 140 0.73 6.04 3.29
CA VAL A 140 2.14 6.36 3.00
C VAL A 140 2.88 6.75 4.28
N ASN A 141 2.25 7.49 5.19
CA ASN A 141 2.86 7.79 6.50
C ASN A 141 3.21 6.49 7.24
N ARG A 142 2.30 5.51 7.32
CA ARG A 142 2.56 4.21 7.95
C ARG A 142 3.69 3.43 7.29
N PHE A 143 3.75 3.46 5.95
CA PHE A 143 4.84 2.80 5.22
C PHE A 143 6.22 3.37 5.59
N PHE A 144 6.36 4.69 5.65
CA PHE A 144 7.64 5.31 6.01
C PHE A 144 7.95 5.24 7.50
N GLU A 145 6.94 5.17 8.38
CA GLU A 145 7.13 4.86 9.81
C GLU A 145 7.74 3.46 10.00
N ASP A 146 7.26 2.45 9.28
CA ASP A 146 7.80 1.08 9.32
C ASP A 146 9.21 1.02 8.70
N ALA A 147 9.43 1.73 7.59
CA ALA A 147 10.76 1.84 7.00
C ALA A 147 11.77 2.47 7.97
N GLU A 148 11.38 3.55 8.67
CA GLU A 148 12.23 4.17 9.69
C GLU A 148 12.50 3.22 10.87
N ALA A 149 11.48 2.52 11.38
CA ALA A 149 11.63 1.55 12.46
C ALA A 149 12.63 0.46 12.08
N ARG A 150 12.50 -0.11 10.88
CA ARG A 150 13.43 -1.14 10.37
C ARG A 150 14.84 -0.61 10.19
N ILE A 151 15.03 0.62 9.73
CA ILE A 151 16.37 1.25 9.66
C ILE A 151 17.01 1.32 11.06
N ARG A 152 16.21 1.67 12.08
CA ARG A 152 16.68 1.73 13.47
C ARG A 152 17.03 0.34 14.01
N ASP A 153 16.25 -0.68 13.65
CA ASP A 153 16.52 -2.08 14.04
C ASP A 153 17.84 -2.61 13.49
N HIS A 154 18.32 -2.07 12.37
CA HIS A 154 19.65 -2.35 11.81
C HIS A 154 20.80 -1.59 12.54
N GLY A 155 20.52 -0.96 13.69
CA GLY A 155 21.52 -0.30 14.54
C GLY A 155 21.82 1.15 14.18
N ILE A 156 21.11 1.75 13.22
CA ILE A 156 21.29 3.15 12.85
C ILE A 156 20.47 4.03 13.81
N THR A 157 21.15 4.68 14.76
CA THR A 157 20.50 5.54 15.77
C THR A 157 20.60 7.03 15.45
N GLN A 158 21.57 7.43 14.63
CA GLN A 158 21.83 8.84 14.32
C GLN A 158 20.73 9.43 13.45
N GLN A 159 19.95 10.38 13.99
CA GLN A 159 18.81 10.98 13.28
C GLN A 159 19.18 11.60 11.92
N LYS A 160 20.35 12.22 11.81
CA LYS A 160 20.82 12.80 10.54
C LYS A 160 20.97 11.75 9.45
N VAL A 161 21.49 10.57 9.80
CA VAL A 161 21.70 9.45 8.88
C VAL A 161 20.34 8.86 8.48
N ILE A 162 19.45 8.64 9.45
CA ILE A 162 18.07 8.18 9.19
C ILE A 162 17.35 9.13 8.23
N ASN A 163 17.41 10.43 8.48
CA ASN A 163 16.77 11.43 7.61
C ASN A 163 17.34 11.41 6.18
N SER A 164 18.63 11.10 6.01
CA SER A 164 19.24 10.93 4.70
C SER A 164 18.66 9.70 3.99
N TYR A 165 18.65 8.54 4.66
CA TYR A 165 18.07 7.32 4.11
C TYR A 165 16.59 7.48 3.75
N ILE A 166 15.78 8.05 4.64
CA ILE A 166 14.35 8.30 4.38
C ILE A 166 14.17 9.23 3.17
N LYS A 167 15.03 10.24 3.00
CA LYS A 167 14.99 11.11 1.83
C LYS A 167 15.27 10.35 0.53
N ASP A 168 16.25 9.44 0.55
CA ASP A 168 16.60 8.62 -0.60
C ASP A 168 15.48 7.62 -0.94
N LEU A 169 14.91 6.96 0.08
CA LEU A 169 13.75 6.08 -0.07
C LEU A 169 12.52 6.82 -0.60
N LEU A 170 12.31 8.07 -0.19
CA LEU A 170 11.23 8.90 -0.71
C LEU A 170 11.40 9.23 -2.20
N ALA A 171 12.62 9.54 -2.62
CA ALA A 171 12.93 9.76 -4.04
C ALA A 171 12.68 8.48 -4.86
N GLN A 172 13.11 7.32 -4.35
CA GLN A 172 12.85 6.01 -4.97
C GLN A 172 11.36 5.71 -5.07
N PHE A 173 10.60 5.96 -3.99
CA PHE A 173 9.16 5.75 -3.94
C PHE A 173 8.44 6.58 -5.01
N HIS A 174 8.67 7.89 -5.06
CA HIS A 174 8.03 8.75 -6.06
C HIS A 174 8.41 8.37 -7.49
N GLY A 175 9.69 8.05 -7.74
CA GLY A 175 10.14 7.58 -9.05
C GLY A 175 9.45 6.28 -9.48
N SER A 176 9.30 5.34 -8.54
CA SER A 176 8.62 4.06 -8.75
C SER A 176 7.14 4.27 -9.06
N VAL A 177 6.43 5.08 -8.26
CA VAL A 177 5.00 5.36 -8.46
C VAL A 177 4.73 5.95 -9.85
N VAL A 178 5.54 6.92 -10.29
CA VAL A 178 5.40 7.52 -11.64
C VAL A 178 5.63 6.48 -12.73
N ALA A 179 6.67 5.65 -12.60
CA ALA A 179 6.98 4.61 -13.57
C ALA A 179 5.88 3.53 -13.64
N TYR A 180 5.33 3.13 -12.49
CA TYR A 180 4.25 2.15 -12.42
C TYR A 180 2.93 2.72 -12.95
N ASP A 181 2.60 3.98 -12.65
CA ASP A 181 1.43 4.66 -13.24
C ASP A 181 1.54 4.71 -14.76
N GLU A 182 2.71 5.06 -15.30
CA GLU A 182 2.96 5.06 -16.74
C GLU A 182 2.80 3.67 -17.36
N GLY A 183 3.41 2.65 -16.76
CA GLY A 183 3.31 1.26 -17.23
C GLY A 183 1.89 0.71 -17.14
N MET A 184 1.16 1.06 -16.09
CA MET A 184 -0.24 0.68 -15.91
C MET A 184 -1.11 1.25 -17.03
N CYS A 185 -0.91 2.52 -17.41
CA CYS A 185 -1.73 3.20 -18.40
C CYS A 185 -1.35 2.97 -19.86
N LYS A 186 -0.12 2.48 -20.12
CA LYS A 186 0.38 2.16 -21.47
C LYS A 186 0.20 0.67 -21.77
N ASP A 187 1.31 -0.07 -21.86
CA ASP A 187 1.36 -1.48 -22.24
C ASP A 187 2.24 -2.29 -21.27
N ASP A 188 2.04 -3.60 -21.26
CA ASP A 188 2.76 -4.53 -20.37
C ASP A 188 4.29 -4.47 -20.51
N PRO A 189 4.91 -4.27 -21.69
CA PRO A 189 6.36 -4.08 -21.78
C PRO A 189 6.85 -2.82 -21.07
N VAL A 190 6.04 -1.76 -21.00
CA VAL A 190 6.40 -0.53 -20.27
C VAL A 190 6.34 -0.78 -18.77
N LEU A 191 5.30 -1.50 -18.30
CA LEU A 191 5.19 -1.92 -16.91
C LEU A 191 6.33 -2.87 -16.50
N ALA A 192 6.66 -3.83 -17.37
CA ALA A 192 7.80 -4.72 -17.21
C ALA A 192 9.11 -3.93 -17.07
N ALA A 193 9.37 -2.96 -17.95
CA ALA A 193 10.57 -2.12 -17.85
C ALA A 193 10.62 -1.28 -16.56
N ALA A 194 9.46 -0.80 -16.08
CA ALA A 194 9.36 -0.10 -14.81
C ALA A 194 9.67 -1.02 -13.61
N LEU A 195 9.12 -2.24 -13.60
CA LEU A 195 9.40 -3.24 -12.56
C LEU A 195 10.85 -3.70 -12.58
N TRP A 196 11.41 -3.92 -13.77
CA TRP A 196 12.80 -4.31 -13.92
C TRP A 196 13.74 -3.29 -13.25
N ARG A 197 13.49 -2.00 -13.47
CA ARG A 197 14.30 -0.91 -12.90
C ARG A 197 14.10 -0.69 -11.40
N ASN A 198 12.91 -0.93 -10.87
CA ASN A 198 12.56 -0.53 -9.49
C ASN A 198 12.46 -1.71 -8.50
N LEU A 199 12.21 -2.93 -8.97
CA LEU A 199 12.11 -4.14 -8.15
C LEU A 199 13.34 -5.04 -8.31
N PHE A 200 13.87 -5.11 -9.54
CA PHE A 200 14.82 -6.14 -9.97
C PHE A 200 16.23 -5.61 -10.27
N ALA A 201 16.49 -4.32 -10.05
CA ALA A 201 17.65 -3.58 -10.60
C ALA A 201 19.04 -4.17 -10.25
N ILE A 202 19.11 -5.02 -9.23
CA ILE A 202 20.36 -5.57 -8.67
C ILE A 202 20.46 -7.08 -8.92
N SER A 203 19.38 -7.76 -9.31
CA SER A 203 19.36 -9.19 -9.62
C SER A 203 19.27 -9.44 -11.13
N SER A 204 19.91 -10.51 -11.61
CA SER A 204 19.73 -10.99 -12.98
C SER A 204 18.39 -11.70 -13.05
N ASN A 205 17.41 -11.14 -13.76
CA ASN A 205 16.07 -11.73 -13.80
C ASN A 205 15.68 -12.04 -15.24
N ASP A 206 15.15 -13.26 -15.40
CA ASP A 206 14.67 -13.76 -16.66
C ASP A 206 13.44 -12.97 -17.09
N ALA A 207 13.20 -12.90 -18.40
CA ALA A 207 12.01 -12.25 -18.94
C ALA A 207 10.72 -12.92 -18.45
N THR A 208 10.81 -14.21 -18.11
CA THR A 208 9.72 -15.02 -17.55
C THR A 208 9.27 -14.51 -16.18
N ASP A 209 10.20 -14.31 -15.24
CA ASP A 209 9.89 -13.85 -13.88
C ASP A 209 9.23 -12.48 -13.90
N LEU A 210 9.74 -11.59 -14.75
CA LEU A 210 9.17 -10.27 -14.96
C LEU A 210 7.74 -10.33 -15.49
N ALA A 211 7.46 -11.24 -16.42
CA ALA A 211 6.12 -11.44 -16.97
C ALA A 211 5.13 -11.95 -15.91
N LEU A 212 5.56 -12.84 -14.99
CA LEU A 212 4.73 -13.32 -13.88
C LEU A 212 4.34 -12.17 -12.95
N VAL A 213 5.30 -11.31 -12.58
CA VAL A 213 5.01 -10.16 -11.72
C VAL A 213 4.08 -9.17 -12.41
N VAL A 214 4.27 -8.92 -13.72
CA VAL A 214 3.35 -8.08 -14.50
C VAL A 214 1.93 -8.67 -14.49
N GLN A 215 1.80 -9.98 -14.74
CA GLN A 215 0.50 -10.65 -14.75
C GLN A 215 -0.18 -10.59 -13.37
N TYR A 216 0.59 -10.83 -12.31
CA TYR A 216 0.15 -10.69 -10.92
C TYR A 216 -0.41 -9.28 -10.67
N ILE A 217 0.35 -8.23 -10.96
CA ILE A 217 -0.07 -6.84 -10.75
C ILE A 217 -1.36 -6.53 -11.51
N ARG A 218 -1.47 -6.95 -12.77
CA ARG A 218 -2.68 -6.71 -13.58
C ARG A 218 -3.91 -7.36 -12.96
N ARG A 219 -3.77 -8.59 -12.45
CA ARG A 219 -4.84 -9.30 -11.76
C ARG A 219 -5.20 -8.61 -10.44
N GLU A 220 -4.22 -8.25 -9.62
CA GLU A 220 -4.45 -7.62 -8.32
C GLU A 220 -5.15 -6.27 -8.48
N LEU A 221 -4.73 -5.42 -9.42
CA LEU A 221 -5.41 -4.16 -9.71
C LEU A 221 -6.88 -4.38 -10.08
N GLN A 222 -7.19 -5.42 -10.87
CA GLN A 222 -8.57 -5.77 -11.21
C GLN A 222 -9.34 -6.35 -10.01
N ALA A 223 -8.68 -7.13 -9.14
CA ALA A 223 -9.29 -7.70 -7.95
C ALA A 223 -9.63 -6.61 -6.92
N LEU A 224 -8.76 -5.60 -6.78
CA LEU A 224 -8.93 -4.50 -5.85
C LEU A 224 -10.19 -3.67 -6.13
N GLU A 225 -10.60 -3.56 -7.39
CA GLU A 225 -11.82 -2.84 -7.78
C GLU A 225 -13.11 -3.42 -7.19
N LYS A 226 -13.09 -4.69 -6.78
CA LYS A 226 -14.25 -5.33 -6.14
C LYS A 226 -14.50 -4.77 -4.74
N TYR A 227 -13.50 -4.16 -4.11
CA TYR A 227 -13.62 -3.57 -2.78
C TYR A 227 -14.13 -2.12 -2.89
N GLY A 228 -15.42 -1.90 -2.66
CA GLY A 228 -15.98 -0.54 -2.60
C GLY A 228 -15.54 0.25 -1.36
N GLY A 229 -15.95 1.52 -1.29
CA GLY A 229 -15.62 2.44 -0.19
C GLY A 229 -15.86 1.89 1.23
N ASP A 230 -16.90 1.08 1.45
CA ASP A 230 -17.16 0.48 2.77
C ASP A 230 -16.09 -0.51 3.21
N HIS A 231 -15.59 -1.34 2.29
CA HIS A 231 -14.49 -2.26 2.56
C HIS A 231 -13.19 -1.51 2.86
N LEU A 232 -12.95 -0.41 2.14
CA LEU A 232 -11.79 0.44 2.37
C LEU A 232 -11.86 1.18 3.71
N ASN A 233 -13.05 1.67 4.08
CA ASN A 233 -13.30 2.29 5.38
C ASN A 233 -13.13 1.31 6.55
N ALA A 234 -13.49 0.04 6.32
CA ALA A 234 -13.26 -1.03 7.28
C ALA A 234 -11.80 -1.54 7.29
N GLY A 235 -10.99 -1.15 6.30
CA GLY A 235 -9.64 -1.66 6.11
C GLY A 235 -9.58 -3.14 5.74
N ASN A 236 -10.66 -3.66 5.13
CA ASN A 236 -10.79 -5.06 4.71
C ASN A 236 -10.44 -5.19 3.23
N VAL A 237 -9.15 -5.40 2.95
CA VAL A 237 -8.62 -5.69 1.62
C VAL A 237 -7.65 -6.85 1.74
N GLN A 238 -7.64 -7.72 0.73
CA GLN A 238 -6.72 -8.85 0.63
C GLN A 238 -6.11 -8.90 -0.77
N PHE A 239 -4.82 -9.18 -0.82
CA PHE A 239 -4.13 -9.53 -2.07
C PHE A 239 -4.20 -11.04 -2.28
N GLN A 240 -4.27 -11.45 -3.54
CA GLN A 240 -4.20 -12.87 -3.87
C GLN A 240 -2.74 -13.33 -3.86
N LYS A 241 -2.56 -14.65 -3.79
CA LYS A 241 -1.24 -15.26 -3.92
C LYS A 241 -0.71 -15.06 -5.36
N PRO A 242 0.58 -14.73 -5.55
CA PRO A 242 1.21 -14.75 -6.86
C PRO A 242 1.13 -16.14 -7.49
N ASP A 243 1.02 -16.18 -8.82
CA ASP A 243 1.05 -17.45 -9.54
C ASP A 243 2.49 -17.97 -9.59
N HIS A 244 2.64 -19.28 -9.39
CA HIS A 244 3.91 -19.96 -9.55
C HIS A 244 4.03 -20.50 -10.97
N VAL A 245 5.25 -20.59 -11.49
CA VAL A 245 5.49 -21.41 -12.68
C VAL A 245 5.19 -22.85 -12.30
N LEU A 246 4.21 -23.48 -12.97
CA LEU A 246 4.07 -24.93 -12.94
C LEU A 246 5.33 -25.50 -13.59
N GLN A 247 6.28 -25.93 -12.77
CA GLN A 247 7.43 -26.73 -13.21
C GLN A 247 6.97 -28.14 -13.59
#